data_AF-A0A7K0FDI7-F1
#
_entry.id   AF-A0A7K0FDI7-F1
#
_cell.length_a   1.000
_cell.length_b   1.000
_cell.length_c   1.000
_cell.angle_alpha   90.00
_cell.angle_beta   90.00
_cell.angle_gamma   90.00
#
_symmetry.space_group_name_H-M   'P 1'
#
loop_
_entity.id
_entity.type
_entity.pdbx_description
1 polymer ?
#
loop_
_entity_poly.entity_id
_entity_poly.type
_entity_poly.pdbx_seq_one_letter_code
_entity_poly.pdbx_strand_id
1 'polypeptide(L)'
;MAIKKYTVEVTRVDEYQIEIDDAIYTDDVIEQWSESFYETEEDTRQEDFVKHLAKAMTSGGIKEGLEGFGYVKQKHDNMEAGNLLTQYTSQSKKVTEEEYSPGLFVNIINHDNDYDTEIFTNEK
;
A
#
# COMPACT_ATOMS: atom_id res chain seq x y z
N MET A 1 18.10 -31.46 -24.51
CA MET A 1 17.99 -31.31 -23.05
C MET A 1 16.52 -31.35 -22.68
N ALA A 2 16.14 -32.02 -21.59
CA ALA A 2 14.77 -31.99 -21.10
C ALA A 2 14.53 -30.71 -20.28
N ILE A 3 13.49 -29.95 -20.64
CA ILE A 3 13.05 -28.76 -19.88
C ILE A 3 12.03 -29.23 -18.84
N LYS A 4 12.30 -28.94 -17.56
CA LYS A 4 11.33 -29.09 -16.47
C LYS A 4 10.53 -27.78 -16.32
N LYS A 5 9.22 -27.89 -16.14
CA LYS A 5 8.34 -26.75 -15.87
C LYS A 5 7.78 -26.89 -14.46
N TYR A 6 7.77 -25.78 -13.73
CA TYR A 6 7.19 -25.66 -12.40
C TYR A 6 6.14 -24.56 -12.44
N THR A 7 5.01 -24.80 -11.78
CA THR A 7 4.05 -23.76 -11.42
C THR A 7 4.20 -23.55 -9.92
N VAL A 8 4.22 -22.29 -9.47
CA VAL A 8 4.32 -21.96 -8.04
C VAL A 8 3.17 -21.03 -7.71
N GLU A 9 2.41 -21.36 -6.68
CA GLU A 9 1.43 -20.48 -6.07
C GLU A 9 2.04 -19.89 -4.80
N VAL A 10 1.91 -18.57 -4.63
CA VAL A 10 2.42 -17.84 -3.47
C VAL A 10 1.27 -17.04 -2.88
N THR A 11 0.98 -17.28 -1.60
CA THR A 11 0.01 -16.50 -0.84
C THR A 11 0.76 -15.63 0.16
N ARG A 12 0.51 -14.30 0.14
CA ARG A 12 1.07 -13.32 1.08
C ARG A 12 -0.06 -12.64 1.82
N VAL A 13 0.08 -12.48 3.13
CA VAL A 13 -0.85 -11.71 3.96
C VAL A 13 -0.13 -10.47 4.48
N ASP A 14 -0.57 -9.30 4.02
CA ASP A 14 -0.12 -8.01 4.54
C ASP A 14 -1.24 -7.42 5.42
N GLU A 15 -0.88 -6.89 6.58
CA GLU A 15 -1.82 -6.29 7.53
C GLU A 15 -1.43 -4.83 7.80
N TYR A 16 -2.39 -3.93 7.61
CA TYR A 16 -2.24 -2.49 7.79
C TYR A 16 -3.36 -1.93 8.67
N GLN A 17 -3.00 -0.98 9.53
CA GLN A 17 -3.94 -0.06 10.15
C GLN A 17 -3.81 1.29 9.44
N ILE A 18 -4.91 1.77 8.87
CA ILE A 18 -4.94 3.00 8.07
C ILE A 18 -5.76 4.04 8.84
N GLU A 19 -5.18 5.23 9.02
CA GLU A 19 -5.82 6.39 9.62
C GLU A 19 -6.05 7.45 8.54
N ILE A 20 -7.28 7.95 8.47
CA ILE A 20 -7.73 8.98 7.53
C ILE A 20 -8.36 10.13 8.34
N ASP A 21 -7.98 11.36 8.03
CA ASP A 21 -8.64 12.56 8.56
C ASP A 21 -9.85 12.92 7.68
N ASP A 22 -11.05 12.64 8.21
CA ASP A 22 -12.33 12.93 7.54
C ASP A 22 -12.55 14.42 7.25
N ALA A 23 -11.84 15.33 7.93
CA ALA A 23 -11.91 16.76 7.62
C ALA A 23 -11.16 17.13 6.32
N ILE A 24 -10.25 16.27 5.87
CA ILE A 24 -9.47 16.45 4.64
C ILE A 24 -10.03 15.55 3.53
N TYR A 25 -10.24 14.27 3.82
CA TYR A 25 -10.79 13.29 2.90
C TYR A 25 -12.30 13.14 3.08
N THR A 26 -13.02 14.23 2.81
CA THR A 26 -14.48 14.22 2.72
C THR A 26 -14.93 13.41 1.50
N ASP A 27 -16.21 13.02 1.46
CA ASP A 27 -16.78 12.30 0.32
C ASP A 27 -16.59 13.03 -1.02
N ASP A 28 -16.71 14.37 -1.04
CA ASP A 28 -16.49 15.18 -2.24
C ASP A 28 -15.03 15.14 -2.72
N VAL A 29 -14.07 15.08 -1.78
CA VAL A 29 -12.64 15.01 -2.09
C VAL A 29 -12.30 13.63 -2.63
N ILE A 30 -12.84 12.58 -2.02
CA ILE A 30 -12.64 11.20 -2.49
C ILE A 30 -13.31 11.01 -3.86
N GLU A 31 -14.47 11.62 -4.10
CA GLU A 31 -15.14 11.59 -5.41
C GLU A 31 -14.27 12.23 -6.50
N GLN A 32 -13.74 13.43 -6.27
CA GLN A 32 -12.82 14.08 -7.21
C GLN A 32 -11.54 13.27 -7.44
N TRP A 33 -11.02 12.65 -6.38
CA TRP A 33 -9.90 11.71 -6.50
C TRP A 33 -10.28 10.51 -7.38
N SER A 34 -11.49 9.98 -7.23
CA SER A 34 -11.95 8.80 -7.97
C SER A 34 -12.07 9.03 -9.47
N GLU A 35 -12.38 10.26 -9.89
CA GLU A 35 -12.44 10.65 -11.31
C GLU A 35 -11.09 10.55 -12.01
N SER A 36 -9.99 10.66 -11.26
CA SER A 36 -8.62 10.74 -11.80
C SER A 36 -7.80 9.46 -11.63
N PHE A 37 -8.05 8.70 -10.57
CA PHE A 37 -7.18 7.59 -10.16
C PHE A 37 -7.89 6.24 -10.20
N TYR A 38 -8.93 6.05 -9.38
CA TYR A 38 -9.62 4.77 -9.26
C TYR A 38 -11.10 4.97 -8.98
N GLU A 39 -11.94 4.15 -9.63
CA GLU A 39 -13.39 4.17 -9.41
C GLU A 39 -13.75 3.79 -7.96
N THR A 40 -14.76 4.48 -7.43
CA THR A 40 -15.38 4.24 -6.13
C THR A 40 -16.89 4.32 -6.27
N GLU A 41 -17.63 3.46 -5.59
CA GLU A 41 -19.09 3.55 -5.53
C GLU A 41 -19.53 4.58 -4.49
N GLU A 42 -20.68 5.22 -4.67
CA GLU A 42 -21.20 6.25 -3.74
C GLU A 42 -21.38 5.69 -2.32
N ASP A 43 -21.99 4.51 -2.20
CA ASP A 43 -22.31 3.89 -0.91
C ASP A 43 -21.09 3.27 -0.19
N THR A 44 -19.99 3.01 -0.90
CA THR A 44 -18.76 2.39 -0.35
C THR A 44 -17.53 3.25 -0.56
N ARG A 45 -17.70 4.55 -0.84
CA ARG A 45 -16.64 5.47 -1.28
C ARG A 45 -15.39 5.47 -0.40
N GLN A 46 -15.58 5.65 0.91
CA GLN A 46 -14.47 5.59 1.86
C GLN A 46 -13.82 4.21 1.92
N GLU A 47 -14.62 3.13 1.91
CA GLU A 47 -14.08 1.77 1.95
C GLU A 47 -13.25 1.46 0.71
N ASP A 48 -13.70 1.90 -0.47
CA ASP A 48 -13.00 1.69 -1.73
C ASP A 48 -11.72 2.52 -1.80
N PHE A 49 -11.74 3.75 -1.28
CA PHE A 49 -10.53 4.56 -1.12
C PHE A 49 -9.47 3.85 -0.26
N VAL A 50 -9.87 3.29 0.89
CA VAL A 50 -8.99 2.50 1.77
C VAL A 50 -8.48 1.24 1.08
N LYS A 51 -9.34 0.51 0.34
CA LYS A 51 -8.94 -0.67 -0.43
C LYS A 51 -7.90 -0.33 -1.50
N HIS A 52 -8.08 0.78 -2.21
CA HIS A 52 -7.12 1.23 -3.22
C HIS A 52 -5.79 1.67 -2.59
N LEU A 53 -5.81 2.31 -1.41
CA LEU A 53 -4.59 2.62 -0.67
C LEU A 53 -3.85 1.35 -0.24
N ALA A 54 -4.57 0.37 0.33
CA ALA A 54 -3.98 -0.92 0.71
C ALA A 54 -3.39 -1.65 -0.51
N LYS A 55 -4.10 -1.65 -1.64
CA LYS A 55 -3.60 -2.23 -2.90
C LYS A 55 -2.35 -1.52 -3.41
N ALA A 56 -2.32 -0.19 -3.35
CA ALA A 56 -1.16 0.60 -3.76
C ALA A 56 0.06 0.28 -2.88
N MET A 57 -0.13 0.07 -1.57
CA MET A 57 0.93 -0.38 -0.65
C MET A 57 1.49 -1.75 -1.05
N THR A 58 0.64 -2.70 -1.43
CA THR A 58 1.03 -4.05 -1.87
C THR A 58 1.85 -4.02 -3.16
N SER A 59 1.53 -3.12 -4.11
CA SER A 59 2.16 -3.06 -5.44
C SER A 59 3.34 -2.09 -5.55
N GLY A 60 3.24 -0.91 -4.92
CA GLY A 60 4.26 0.15 -4.96
C GLY A 60 5.37 -0.05 -3.94
N GLY A 61 5.14 -0.88 -2.93
CA GLY A 61 6.11 -1.15 -1.88
C GLY A 61 6.18 -0.08 -0.80
N ILE A 62 6.80 -0.45 0.32
CA ILE A 62 6.98 0.42 1.48
C ILE A 62 8.05 1.48 1.16
N LYS A 63 7.83 2.74 1.57
CA LYS A 63 8.69 3.93 1.37
C LYS A 63 8.70 4.56 -0.03
N GLU A 64 7.76 4.19 -0.89
CA GLU A 64 7.60 4.78 -2.22
C GLU A 64 6.38 5.71 -2.30
N GLY A 65 6.36 6.54 -3.35
CA GLY A 65 5.20 7.34 -3.69
C GLY A 65 4.10 6.44 -4.27
N LEU A 66 2.90 6.56 -3.73
CA LEU A 66 1.73 5.77 -4.11
C LEU A 66 0.92 6.54 -5.14
N GLU A 67 0.62 5.91 -6.27
CA GLU A 67 -0.21 6.51 -7.32
C GLU A 67 -1.58 6.91 -6.75
N GLY A 68 -2.00 8.15 -6.99
CA GLY A 68 -3.23 8.71 -6.42
C GLY A 68 -3.14 9.13 -4.96
N PHE A 69 -2.13 8.71 -4.20
CA PHE A 69 -2.01 9.03 -2.77
C PHE A 69 -0.73 9.79 -2.40
N GLY A 70 0.22 9.98 -3.32
CA GLY A 70 1.49 10.67 -3.04
C GLY A 70 2.35 9.92 -2.03
N TYR A 71 3.13 10.64 -1.22
CA TYR A 71 3.87 10.02 -0.11
C TYR A 71 2.98 9.96 1.11
N VAL A 72 2.70 8.75 1.61
CA VAL A 72 1.88 8.55 2.80
C VAL A 72 2.78 8.21 3.98
N LYS A 73 2.60 8.85 5.13
CA LYS A 73 3.40 8.55 6.33
C LYS A 73 3.18 7.11 6.76
N GLN A 74 4.29 6.41 6.98
CA GLN A 74 4.28 4.98 7.31
C GLN A 74 5.06 4.73 8.60
N LYS A 75 4.54 3.85 9.43
CA LYS A 75 5.23 3.27 10.59
C LYS A 75 5.23 1.75 10.42
N HIS A 76 6.27 1.08 10.93
CA HIS A 76 6.29 -0.38 11.02
C HIS A 76 6.27 -0.82 12.47
N ASP A 77 5.38 -1.74 12.84
CA ASP A 77 5.15 -2.11 14.25
C ASP A 77 6.33 -2.88 14.88
N ASN A 78 7.09 -3.63 14.07
CA ASN A 78 8.34 -4.29 14.45
C ASN A 78 9.53 -3.34 14.70
N MET A 79 9.40 -2.05 14.43
CA MET A 79 10.39 -1.04 14.82
C MET A 79 9.97 -0.47 16.18
N GLU A 80 10.91 -0.35 17.13
CA GLU A 80 10.66 0.28 18.44
C GLU A 80 9.71 1.46 18.28
N ALA A 81 8.60 1.43 19.04
CA ALA A 81 7.45 2.31 18.91
C ALA A 81 7.88 3.78 18.77
N GLY A 82 8.00 4.27 17.53
CA GLY A 82 8.39 5.65 17.27
C GLY A 82 9.08 5.95 15.95
N ASN A 83 9.66 4.97 15.24
CA ASN A 83 10.43 5.28 14.04
C ASN A 83 9.55 5.22 12.77
N LEU A 84 9.00 6.39 12.39
CA LEU A 84 8.46 6.62 11.05
C LEU A 84 9.46 6.16 9.98
N LEU A 85 8.96 5.50 8.95
CA LEU A 85 9.77 5.05 7.83
C LEU A 85 10.22 6.27 7.01
N THR A 86 11.53 6.45 6.88
CA THR A 86 12.09 7.49 6.02
C THR A 86 11.87 7.13 4.55
N GLN A 87 11.28 8.05 3.80
CA GLN A 87 10.96 7.90 2.37
C GLN A 87 11.85 8.82 1.53
N TYR A 88 12.07 8.41 0.28
CA TYR A 88 12.88 9.15 -0.68
C TYR A 88 12.13 9.32 -1.98
N THR A 89 12.29 10.49 -2.60
CA THR A 89 11.79 10.72 -3.96
C THR A 89 12.61 9.94 -4.98
N SER A 90 12.10 9.86 -6.22
CA SER A 90 12.82 9.26 -7.35
C SER A 90 14.20 9.90 -7.64
N GLN A 91 14.45 11.09 -7.11
CA GLN A 91 15.75 11.79 -7.18
C GLN A 91 16.65 11.53 -5.96
N SER A 92 16.31 10.54 -5.12
CA SER A 92 17.02 10.21 -3.87
C SER A 92 17.05 11.33 -2.84
N LYS A 93 16.08 12.25 -2.88
CA LYS A 93 15.91 13.28 -1.85
C LYS A 93 14.97 12.77 -0.77
N LYS A 94 15.30 12.99 0.49
CA LYS A 94 14.43 12.67 1.62
C LYS A 94 13.14 13.47 1.51
N VAL A 95 12.00 12.79 1.62
CA VAL A 95 10.66 13.40 1.67
C VAL A 95 10.51 14.21 2.97
N THR A 96 10.07 15.46 2.87
CA THR A 96 9.83 16.33 4.03
C THR A 96 8.39 16.26 4.53
N GLU A 97 8.14 16.84 5.70
CA GLU A 97 6.81 16.81 6.34
C GLU A 97 5.70 17.41 5.47
N GLU A 98 6.04 18.42 4.68
CA GLU A 98 5.13 19.12 3.77
C GLU A 98 4.86 18.36 2.47
N GLU A 99 5.69 17.35 2.14
CA GLU A 99 5.54 16.53 0.95
C GLU A 99 4.69 15.28 1.20
N TYR A 100 4.41 14.95 2.47
CA TYR A 100 3.46 13.89 2.80
C TYR A 100 2.02 14.34 2.56
N SER A 101 1.19 13.40 2.11
CA SER A 101 -0.24 13.60 1.96
C SER A 101 -0.87 13.86 3.33
N PRO A 102 -1.46 15.05 3.54
CA PRO A 102 -1.99 15.43 4.83
C PRO A 102 -3.21 14.58 5.15
N GLY A 103 -3.34 14.13 6.40
CA GLY A 103 -4.50 13.34 6.83
C GLY A 103 -4.45 11.86 6.47
N LEU A 104 -3.36 11.34 5.88
CA LEU A 104 -3.16 9.90 5.70
C LEU A 104 -1.99 9.38 6.54
N PHE A 105 -2.23 8.30 7.27
CA PHE A 105 -1.20 7.58 7.99
C PHE A 105 -1.43 6.07 7.93
N VAL A 106 -0.34 5.30 7.80
CA VAL A 106 -0.38 3.84 7.73
C VAL A 106 0.56 3.25 8.77
N ASN A 107 0.02 2.43 9.67
CA ASN A 107 0.79 1.55 10.53
C ASN A 107 0.83 0.15 9.92
N ILE A 108 2.02 -0.33 9.61
CA ILE A 108 2.28 -1.64 9.00
C ILE A 108 2.46 -2.64 10.13
N ILE A 109 1.46 -3.51 10.29
CA ILE A 109 1.40 -4.53 11.33
C ILE A 109 2.16 -5.77 10.86
N ASN A 110 1.84 -6.23 9.65
CA ASN A 110 2.52 -7.35 9.01
C ASN A 110 2.78 -7.02 7.53
N HIS A 111 4.00 -7.27 7.07
CA HIS A 111 4.36 -7.13 5.67
C HIS A 111 5.55 -8.03 5.38
N ASP A 112 5.42 -8.87 4.34
CA ASP A 112 6.51 -9.70 3.80
C ASP A 112 7.11 -10.74 4.78
N ASN A 113 6.46 -11.01 5.91
CA ASN A 113 6.92 -12.01 6.89
C ASN A 113 6.16 -13.35 6.83
N ASP A 114 4.93 -13.36 6.29
CA ASP A 114 4.10 -14.56 6.19
C ASP A 114 3.77 -14.85 4.72
N TYR A 115 4.48 -15.82 4.14
CA TYR A 115 4.18 -16.36 2.83
C TYR A 115 4.12 -17.90 2.82
N ASP A 116 3.06 -18.42 2.20
CA ASP A 116 2.91 -19.84 1.91
C ASP A 116 3.22 -20.08 0.43
N THR A 117 3.96 -21.16 0.15
CA THR A 117 4.34 -21.53 -1.22
C THR A 117 3.98 -22.98 -1.53
N GLU A 118 3.28 -23.18 -2.64
CA GLU A 118 2.99 -24.50 -3.19
C GLU A 118 3.64 -24.65 -4.57
N ILE A 119 4.42 -25.72 -4.78
CA ILE A 119 5.16 -25.96 -6.01
C ILE A 119 4.60 -27.19 -6.71
N PHE A 120 4.18 -27.02 -7.97
CA PHE A 120 3.65 -28.07 -8.82
C PHE A 120 4.63 -28.38 -9.96
N THR A 121 5.02 -29.65 -10.10
CA THR A 121 5.81 -30.14 -11.23
C THR A 121 4.92 -30.71 -12.31
N ASN A 122 5.07 -30.22 -13.54
CA ASN A 122 4.52 -30.92 -14.70
C ASN A 122 5.43 -32.10 -15.04
N GLU A 123 5.09 -33.29 -14.53
CA GLU A 123 5.72 -34.53 -15.02
C GLU A 123 5.29 -34.76 -16.48
N LYS A 124 6.28 -35.05 -17.34
CA LYS A 124 6.09 -35.36 -18.76
C LYS A 124 5.81 -36.84 -18.96
#